data_AF-A0A847ECJ4-F1
#
_entry.id   AF-A0A847ECJ4-F1
#
_cell.length_a   1.000
_cell.length_b   1.000
_cell.length_c   1.000
_cell.angle_alpha   90.00
_cell.angle_beta   90.00
_cell.angle_gamma   90.00
#
_symmetry.space_group_name_H-M   'P 1'
#
loop_
_entity.id
_entity.type
_entity.pdbx_description
1 polymer ?
#
loop_
_entity_poly.entity_id
_entity_poly.type
_entity_poly.pdbx_seq_one_letter_code
_entity_poly.pdbx_strand_id
1 'polypeptide(L)'
;MICLTRKQGAAVVLIGVPALGLSVSPDPLYREIAKEMNISLEEKTLSEILADGALKADLIHPNGTGYRRLAEAIAAHLKKSGAIE
;
A
#
# COMPACT_ATOMS: atom_id res chain seq x y z
N MET A 1 8.46 -6.89 10.37
CA MET A 1 9.40 -5.77 10.11
C MET A 1 9.06 -4.47 10.82
N ILE A 2 7.78 -4.10 11.02
CA ILE A 2 7.36 -2.80 11.62
C ILE A 2 8.15 -2.43 12.88
N CYS A 3 8.21 -3.33 13.89
CA CYS A 3 8.91 -3.06 15.15
C CYS A 3 10.42 -2.87 14.96
N LEU A 4 11.05 -3.65 14.06
CA LEU A 4 12.47 -3.55 13.77
C LEU A 4 12.80 -2.22 13.08
N THR A 5 11.99 -1.81 12.10
CA THR A 5 12.17 -0.54 11.39
C THR A 5 12.05 0.66 12.33
N ARG A 6 11.06 0.65 13.22
CA ARG A 6 10.90 1.70 14.24
C ARG A 6 12.05 1.74 15.24
N LYS A 7 12.57 0.58 15.67
CA LYS A 7 13.76 0.51 16.54
C LYS A 7 14.99 1.18 15.91
N GLN A 8 15.07 1.20 14.57
CA GLN A 8 16.13 1.87 13.83
C GLN A 8 15.85 3.36 13.55
N GLY A 9 14.80 3.94 14.15
CA GLY A 9 14.48 5.37 14.02
C GLY A 9 13.78 5.76 12.72
N ALA A 10 13.34 4.78 11.91
CA ALA A 10 12.63 5.06 10.66
C ALA A 10 11.11 5.08 10.85
N ALA A 11 10.45 6.02 10.16
CA ALA A 11 9.00 6.04 10.03
C ALA A 11 8.51 4.89 9.14
N VAL A 12 7.26 4.45 9.36
CA VAL A 12 6.67 3.32 8.65
C VAL A 12 5.31 3.72 8.09
N VAL A 13 5.11 3.46 6.80
CA VAL A 13 3.80 3.43 6.15
C VAL A 13 3.56 2.00 5.67
N LEU A 14 2.37 1.47 5.96
CA LEU A 14 1.94 0.16 5.51
C LEU A 14 1.18 0.31 4.19
N ILE A 15 1.41 -0.63 3.26
CA ILE A 15 0.65 -0.73 2.01
C ILE A 15 -0.19 -2.01 2.08
N GLY A 16 -1.50 -1.87 1.91
CA GLY A 16 -2.44 -2.99 1.86
C GLY A 16 -2.27 -3.79 0.57
N VAL A 17 -2.27 -5.12 0.70
CA VAL A 17 -2.26 -6.05 -0.44
C VAL A 17 -3.63 -6.73 -0.49
N PRO A 18 -4.21 -6.95 -1.69
CA PRO A 18 -5.45 -7.69 -1.80
C PRO A 18 -5.28 -9.14 -1.35
N ALA A 19 -6.35 -9.72 -0.82
CA ALA A 19 -6.40 -11.15 -0.55
C ALA A 19 -6.26 -11.95 -1.86
N LEU A 20 -5.65 -13.13 -1.78
CA LEU A 20 -5.61 -14.06 -2.91
C LEU A 20 -7.03 -14.58 -3.20
N GLY A 21 -7.59 -14.24 -4.37
CA GLY A 21 -8.92 -14.69 -4.76
C GLY A 21 -9.52 -13.88 -5.91
N LEU A 22 -10.79 -14.14 -6.24
CA LEU A 22 -11.53 -13.40 -7.27
C LEU A 22 -11.81 -11.94 -6.88
N SER A 23 -11.78 -11.65 -5.57
CA SER A 23 -11.93 -10.31 -5.04
C SER A 23 -10.56 -9.67 -4.86
N VAL A 24 -10.38 -8.49 -5.46
CA VAL A 24 -9.19 -7.65 -5.29
C VAL A 24 -9.32 -6.68 -4.12
N SER A 25 -10.23 -6.94 -3.18
CA SER A 25 -10.36 -6.10 -1.98
C SER A 25 -9.13 -6.25 -1.07
N PRO A 26 -8.68 -5.16 -0.43
CA PRO A 26 -7.61 -5.21 0.56
C PRO A 26 -7.96 -6.17 1.70
N ASP A 27 -6.98 -6.93 2.18
CA ASP A 27 -7.17 -7.81 3.34
C ASP A 27 -7.37 -6.98 4.63
N PRO A 28 -8.43 -7.23 5.43
CA PRO A 28 -8.68 -6.51 6.68
C PRO A 28 -7.51 -6.52 7.68
N LEU A 29 -6.64 -7.54 7.61
CA LEU A 29 -5.45 -7.68 8.44
C LEU A 29 -4.58 -6.41 8.43
N TYR A 30 -4.43 -5.75 7.28
CA TYR A 30 -3.60 -4.55 7.18
C TYR A 30 -4.17 -3.38 7.98
N ARG A 31 -5.50 -3.23 7.99
CA ARG A 31 -6.19 -2.21 8.79
C ARG A 31 -6.08 -2.48 10.28
N GLU A 32 -6.21 -3.74 10.68
CA GLU A 32 -6.08 -4.16 12.08
C GLU A 32 -4.67 -3.88 12.60
N ILE A 33 -3.63 -4.30 11.87
CA ILE A 33 -2.23 -4.04 12.21
C ILE A 33 -1.96 -2.53 12.24
N ALA A 34 -2.47 -1.77 11.27
CA ALA A 34 -2.24 -0.33 11.21
C ALA A 34 -2.81 0.39 12.44
N LYS A 35 -4.02 -0.02 12.87
CA LYS A 35 -4.67 0.49 14.08
C LYS A 35 -3.93 0.09 15.35
N GLU A 36 -3.60 -1.19 15.50
CA GLU A 36 -2.89 -1.71 16.68
C GLU A 36 -1.53 -1.04 16.86
N MET A 37 -0.80 -0.88 15.76
CA MET A 37 0.56 -0.32 15.77
C MET A 37 0.59 1.20 15.66
N ASN A 38 -0.56 1.87 15.49
CA ASN A 38 -0.66 3.31 15.19
C ASN A 38 0.30 3.72 14.06
N ILE A 39 0.18 3.10 12.89
CA ILE A 39 0.95 3.44 11.68
C ILE A 39 0.02 3.90 10.57
N SER A 40 0.56 4.73 9.68
CA SER A 40 -0.16 5.16 8.49
C SER A 40 -0.36 3.98 7.54
N LEU A 41 -1.53 3.90 6.90
CA LEU A 41 -1.90 2.86 5.94
C LEU A 41 -2.37 3.49 4.64
N GLU A 42 -1.76 3.10 3.53
CA GLU A 42 -2.37 3.19 2.20
C GLU A 42 -3.02 1.84 1.91
N GLU A 43 -4.35 1.81 1.83
CA GLU A 43 -5.09 0.55 1.79
C GLU A 43 -5.55 0.17 0.38
N LYS A 44 -5.77 1.12 -0.52
CA LYS A 44 -6.65 0.92 -1.67
C LYS A 44 -5.91 0.84 -2.99
N THR A 45 -4.83 1.59 -3.14
CA THR A 45 -4.25 1.89 -4.45
C THR A 45 -3.77 0.61 -5.14
N LEU A 46 -3.10 -0.28 -4.40
CA LEU A 46 -2.61 -1.53 -4.98
C LEU A 46 -3.75 -2.45 -5.43
N SER A 47 -4.82 -2.54 -4.64
CA SER A 47 -6.03 -3.27 -5.00
C SER A 47 -6.69 -2.74 -6.27
N GLU A 48 -6.83 -1.43 -6.39
CA GLU A 48 -7.40 -0.77 -7.58
C GLU A 48 -6.53 -1.01 -8.83
N ILE A 49 -5.20 -0.98 -8.68
CA ILE A 49 -4.26 -1.31 -9.76
C ILE A 49 -4.43 -2.77 -10.20
N LEU A 50 -4.49 -3.70 -9.25
CA LEU A 50 -4.59 -5.13 -9.55
C LEU A 50 -5.98 -5.52 -10.08
N ALA A 51 -7.01 -4.69 -9.88
CA ALA A 51 -8.31 -4.84 -10.53
C ALA A 51 -8.23 -4.61 -12.06
N ASP A 52 -7.34 -3.74 -12.52
CA ASP A 52 -7.27 -3.31 -13.93
C ASP A 52 -6.25 -4.15 -14.72
N GLY A 53 -6.70 -4.84 -15.76
CA GLY A 53 -5.83 -5.62 -16.64
C GLY A 53 -4.75 -4.78 -17.35
N ALA A 54 -5.07 -3.53 -17.68
CA ALA A 54 -4.15 -2.63 -18.38
C ALA A 54 -3.01 -2.11 -17.49
N LEU A 55 -3.11 -2.28 -16.17
CA LEU A 55 -2.12 -1.83 -15.20
C LEU A 55 -1.26 -2.96 -14.65
N LYS A 56 -1.42 -4.19 -15.17
CA LYS A 56 -0.70 -5.38 -14.71
C LYS A 56 0.33 -5.88 -15.71
N ALA A 57 1.40 -6.46 -15.20
CA ALA A 57 2.37 -7.23 -15.97
C ALA A 57 1.99 -8.72 -16.00
N ASP A 58 1.38 -9.21 -14.91
CA ASP A 58 0.87 -10.57 -14.76
C ASP A 58 -0.34 -10.60 -13.81
N LEU A 59 -0.67 -11.74 -13.20
CA LEU A 59 -1.86 -11.86 -12.35
C LEU A 59 -1.78 -11.07 -11.04
N ILE A 60 -0.60 -10.77 -10.53
CA ILE A 60 -0.41 -10.20 -9.18
C ILE A 60 0.54 -9.00 -9.14
N HIS A 61 1.23 -8.69 -10.24
CA HIS A 61 2.20 -7.59 -10.31
C HIS A 61 1.70 -6.46 -11.21
N PRO A 62 1.79 -5.19 -10.74
CA PRO A 62 1.62 -4.02 -11.60
C PRO A 62 2.64 -4.02 -12.75
N ASN A 63 2.28 -3.42 -13.89
CA ASN A 63 3.25 -3.03 -14.92
C ASN A 63 3.82 -1.64 -14.63
N GLY A 64 4.66 -1.10 -15.53
CA GLY A 64 5.26 0.22 -15.35
C GLY A 64 4.25 1.36 -15.14
N THR A 65 3.10 1.34 -15.81
CA THR A 65 2.03 2.31 -15.60
C THR A 65 1.36 2.11 -14.24
N GLY A 66 1.12 0.87 -13.84
CA GLY A 66 0.61 0.55 -12.50
C GLY A 66 1.54 1.02 -11.39
N TYR A 67 2.85 0.74 -11.49
CA TYR A 67 3.84 1.21 -10.52
C TYR A 67 3.95 2.74 -10.46
N ARG A 68 3.84 3.43 -11.61
CA ARG A 68 3.78 4.90 -11.60
C ARG A 68 2.60 5.42 -10.79
N ARG A 69 1.40 4.86 -11.00
CA ARG A 69 0.20 5.24 -10.21
C ARG A 69 0.37 4.96 -8.73
N LEU A 70 0.96 3.80 -8.37
CA LEU A 70 1.23 3.46 -6.98
C LEU A 70 2.20 4.48 -6.33
N ALA A 71 3.27 4.84 -7.04
CA ALA A 71 4.23 5.82 -6.56
C ALA A 71 3.61 7.22 -6.36
N GLU A 72 2.78 7.67 -7.31
CA GLU A 72 2.05 8.94 -7.21
C GLU A 72 1.10 8.96 -6.00
N ALA A 73 0.37 7.87 -5.77
CA ALA A 73 -0.53 7.75 -4.63
C ALA A 73 0.23 7.74 -3.29
N ILE A 74 1.34 7.01 -3.20
CA ILE A 74 2.20 7.00 -2.00
C ILE A 74 2.75 8.41 -1.75
N ALA A 75 3.25 9.10 -2.77
CA ALA A 75 3.75 10.47 -2.62
C ALA A 75 2.65 11.42 -2.13
N ALA A 76 1.44 11.36 -2.71
CA ALA A 76 0.30 12.15 -2.27
C ALA A 76 -0.11 11.84 -0.82
N HIS A 77 -0.08 10.55 -0.43
CA HIS A 77 -0.39 10.11 0.93
C HIS A 77 0.63 10.61 1.95
N LEU A 78 1.93 10.54 1.63
CA LEU A 78 3.01 11.06 2.47
C LEU A 78 2.94 12.58 2.62
N LYS A 79 2.59 13.31 1.55
CA LYS A 79 2.35 14.76 1.64
C LYS A 79 1.16 15.08 2.54
N LYS A 80 0.04 14.37 2.35
CA LYS A 80 -1.18 14.56 3.15
C LYS A 80 -0.96 14.26 4.64
N SER A 81 -0.08 13.32 4.97
CA SER A 81 0.27 13.01 6.36
C SER A 81 1.30 13.97 6.98
N GLY A 82 1.86 14.89 6.19
CA GLY A 82 2.93 15.79 6.62
C GLY A 82 4.29 15.11 6.76
N ALA A 83 4.46 13.92 6.17
CA ALA A 83 5.72 13.18 6.20
C ALA A 83 6.77 13.77 5.23
N ILE A 84 6.32 14.39 4.13
CA ILE A 84 7.14 15.06 3.11
C ILE A 84 6.41 16.29 2.56
N GLU A 85 7.14 17.18 1.87
CA GLU A 85 6.61 18.39 1.19
C GLU A 85 6.19 18.14 -0.27
#